data_AF-A0A0G0Q200-F1
#
_entry.id   AF-A0A0G0Q200-F1
#
_cell.length_a   1.000
_cell.length_b   1.000
_cell.length_c   1.000
_cell.angle_alpha   90.00
_cell.angle_beta   90.00
_cell.angle_gamma   90.00
#
_symmetry.space_group_name_H-M   'P 1'
#
loop_
_entity.id
_entity.type
_entity.pdbx_description
1 polymer ?
#
loop_
_entity_poly.entity_id
_entity_poly.type
_entity_poly.pdbx_seq_one_letter_code
_entity_poly.pdbx_strand_id
1 'polypeptide(L)'
;MKTIVTHFTPDLDAIGAVWLLKRFLKGWDEAEVKYTAAGTTLNDEPVDSDADVLHVDTGFGFFDHHQLAEDTCATKLVFEHLRESQKSKVKSQKEGMKNFNEEALERLVEVVNGVDHFQEVYFPNPNADFYDFGLVAELDGWKLMYGDDYDKYVEHALI
;
A
#
# COMPACT_ATOMS: atom_id res chain seq x y z
N MET A 1 14.90 8.96 -10.42
CA MET A 1 14.62 7.51 -10.26
C MET A 1 13.33 7.43 -9.47
N LYS A 2 12.39 6.58 -9.88
CA LYS A 2 11.10 6.46 -9.21
C LYS A 2 11.28 5.93 -7.79
N THR A 3 10.65 6.58 -6.82
CA THR A 3 10.76 6.26 -5.39
C THR A 3 9.38 6.22 -4.76
N ILE A 4 9.04 5.10 -4.11
CA ILE A 4 7.87 4.99 -3.25
C ILE A 4 8.34 5.13 -1.81
N VAL A 5 7.76 6.02 -1.04
CA VAL A 5 8.14 6.32 0.34
C VAL A 5 7.00 5.89 1.25
N THR A 6 7.30 5.12 2.28
CA THR A 6 6.34 4.76 3.32
C THR A 6 6.96 4.91 4.71
N HIS A 7 6.21 4.67 5.78
CA HIS A 7 6.72 4.78 7.13
C HIS A 7 7.61 3.58 7.51
N PHE A 8 8.47 3.75 8.51
CA PHE A 8 9.22 2.65 9.13
C PHE A 8 8.24 1.62 9.70
N THR A 9 8.65 0.34 9.70
CA THR A 9 7.77 -0.79 10.09
C THR A 9 6.45 -0.80 9.30
N PRO A 10 6.50 -0.77 7.95
CA PRO A 10 5.29 -0.69 7.13
C PRO A 10 4.33 -1.85 7.46
N ASP A 11 3.05 -1.53 7.54
CA ASP A 11 1.98 -2.50 7.78
C ASP A 11 1.36 -2.99 6.48
N LEU A 12 0.22 -3.70 6.60
CA LEU A 12 -0.46 -4.26 5.44
C LEU A 12 -0.98 -3.17 4.49
N ASP A 13 -1.35 -1.99 4.99
CA ASP A 13 -1.86 -0.91 4.16
C ASP A 13 -0.73 -0.25 3.36
N ALA A 14 0.35 0.13 4.03
CA ALA A 14 1.57 0.61 3.38
C ALA A 14 2.07 -0.36 2.29
N ILE A 15 2.15 -1.66 2.62
CA ILE A 15 2.64 -2.69 1.71
C ILE A 15 1.66 -2.93 0.55
N GLY A 16 0.35 -2.95 0.82
CA GLY A 16 -0.69 -3.10 -0.20
C GLY A 16 -0.63 -1.97 -1.23
N ALA A 17 -0.45 -0.73 -0.77
CA ALA A 17 -0.27 0.44 -1.62
C ALA A 17 0.99 0.32 -2.49
N VAL A 18 2.13 -0.06 -1.91
CA VAL A 18 3.38 -0.31 -2.65
C VAL A 18 3.17 -1.39 -3.72
N TRP A 19 2.55 -2.52 -3.37
CA TRP A 19 2.30 -3.62 -4.30
C TRP A 19 1.45 -3.20 -5.50
N LEU A 20 0.37 -2.45 -5.26
CA LEU A 20 -0.50 -1.95 -6.32
C LEU A 20 0.26 -1.00 -7.27
N LEU A 21 1.05 -0.07 -6.72
CA LEU A 21 1.84 0.88 -7.51
C LEU A 21 2.86 0.14 -8.38
N LYS A 22 3.68 -0.74 -7.80
CA LYS A 22 4.73 -1.46 -8.56
C LYS A 22 4.12 -2.39 -9.61
N ARG A 23 2.95 -2.97 -9.34
CA ARG A 23 2.33 -3.94 -10.26
C ARG A 23 1.53 -3.30 -11.40
N PHE A 24 0.89 -2.15 -11.17
CA PHE A 24 -0.09 -1.61 -12.10
C PHE A 24 0.17 -0.16 -12.52
N LEU A 25 0.98 0.62 -11.78
CA LEU A 25 1.35 1.97 -12.20
C LEU A 25 2.53 1.90 -13.18
N LYS A 26 2.30 2.37 -14.41
CA LYS A 26 3.28 2.27 -15.48
C LYS A 26 4.61 2.95 -15.14
N GLY A 27 5.70 2.20 -15.27
CA GLY A 27 7.07 2.71 -15.08
C GLY A 27 7.49 2.82 -13.62
N TRP A 28 6.70 2.24 -12.70
CA TRP A 28 7.00 2.15 -11.27
C TRP A 28 7.34 0.73 -10.82
N ASP A 29 7.39 -0.23 -11.74
CA ASP A 29 7.74 -1.63 -11.49
C ASP A 29 9.10 -1.79 -10.80
N GLU A 30 10.07 -0.98 -11.21
CA GLU A 30 11.42 -0.94 -10.64
C GLU A 30 11.62 0.21 -9.64
N ALA A 31 10.52 0.79 -9.11
CA ALA A 31 10.64 1.86 -8.13
C ALA A 31 11.35 1.38 -6.85
N GLU A 32 12.29 2.19 -6.37
CA GLU A 32 12.93 1.98 -5.07
C GLU A 32 11.91 2.26 -3.97
N VAL A 33 11.93 1.47 -2.90
CA VAL A 33 11.11 1.75 -1.71
C VAL A 33 12.02 2.37 -0.66
N LYS A 34 11.57 3.49 -0.07
CA LYS A 34 12.27 4.19 1.00
C LYS A 34 11.35 4.34 2.19
N TYR A 35 11.97 4.54 3.35
CA TYR A 35 11.27 4.56 4.62
C TYR A 35 11.57 5.85 5.37
N THR A 36 10.57 6.37 6.07
CA THR A 36 10.67 7.57 6.91
C THR A 36 9.86 7.42 8.20
N ALA A 37 9.98 8.36 9.13
CA ALA A 37 9.11 8.36 10.30
C ALA A 37 7.64 8.61 9.89
N ALA A 38 6.68 7.96 10.55
CA ALA A 38 5.26 8.15 10.24
C ALA A 38 4.86 9.64 10.29
N GLY A 39 4.09 10.07 9.29
CA GLY A 39 3.65 11.47 9.14
C GLY A 39 4.72 12.44 8.61
N THR A 40 5.92 11.94 8.25
CA THR A 40 6.98 12.76 7.65
C THR A 40 7.17 12.45 6.17
N THR A 41 7.92 13.31 5.48
CA THR A 41 8.25 13.18 4.06
C THR A 41 9.71 12.80 3.86
N LEU A 42 10.09 12.50 2.62
CA LEU A 42 11.46 12.11 2.28
C LEU A 42 12.33 13.37 2.31
N ASN A 43 13.37 13.37 3.15
CA ASN A 43 14.29 14.50 3.33
C ASN A 43 13.61 15.82 3.76
N ASP A 44 12.44 15.76 4.42
CA ASP A 44 11.64 16.92 4.81
C ASP A 44 11.21 17.84 3.64
N GLU A 45 11.23 17.31 2.40
CA GLU A 45 10.74 18.02 1.22
C GLU A 45 9.21 18.07 1.22
N PRO A 46 8.57 19.10 0.62
CA PRO A 46 7.12 19.16 0.53
C PRO A 46 6.53 17.92 -0.16
N VAL A 47 5.50 17.30 0.44
CA VAL A 47 4.83 16.13 -0.13
C VAL A 47 4.27 16.45 -1.52
N ASP A 48 4.26 15.47 -2.43
CA ASP A 48 3.75 15.56 -3.81
C ASP A 48 4.43 16.62 -4.71
N SER A 49 5.57 17.19 -4.29
CA SER A 49 6.28 18.21 -5.07
C SER A 49 7.14 17.65 -6.21
N ASP A 50 7.53 16.37 -6.13
CA ASP A 50 8.27 15.64 -7.17
C ASP A 50 7.43 14.50 -7.74
N ALA A 51 7.16 14.52 -9.05
CA ALA A 51 6.38 13.49 -9.73
C ALA A 51 7.08 12.11 -9.82
N ASP A 52 8.36 12.03 -9.46
CA ASP A 52 9.11 10.78 -9.34
C ASP A 52 9.14 10.23 -7.91
N VAL A 53 8.50 10.90 -6.94
CA VAL A 53 8.37 10.45 -5.56
C VAL A 53 6.89 10.31 -5.19
N LEU A 54 6.49 9.16 -4.67
CA LEU A 54 5.14 8.94 -4.14
C LEU A 54 5.23 8.55 -2.68
N HIS A 55 4.57 9.29 -1.81
CA HIS A 55 4.39 8.91 -0.40
C HIS A 55 3.09 8.10 -0.27
N VAL A 56 3.19 6.92 0.31
CA VAL A 56 2.05 6.06 0.65
C VAL A 56 2.02 5.82 2.15
N ASP A 57 0.86 6.04 2.73
CA ASP A 57 0.62 5.86 4.17
C ASP A 57 1.55 6.70 5.08
N THR A 58 2.01 7.84 4.58
CA THR A 58 2.80 8.82 5.35
C THR A 58 2.84 10.17 4.63
N GLY A 59 3.18 11.22 5.37
CA GLY A 59 3.53 12.53 4.82
C GLY A 59 2.33 13.40 4.38
N PHE A 60 1.10 12.93 4.58
CA PHE A 60 -0.15 13.65 4.31
C PHE A 60 -0.36 14.06 2.85
N GLY A 61 0.14 13.26 1.91
CA GLY A 61 0.03 13.48 0.46
C GLY A 61 -1.15 12.75 -0.19
N PHE A 62 -1.07 12.57 -1.51
CA PHE A 62 -2.14 11.95 -2.30
C PHE A 62 -2.54 10.53 -1.87
N PHE A 63 -1.60 9.74 -1.34
CA PHE A 63 -1.84 8.36 -0.93
C PHE A 63 -1.63 8.15 0.57
N ASP A 64 -1.85 9.19 1.36
CA ASP A 64 -1.98 9.10 2.82
C ASP A 64 -3.45 9.36 3.18
N HIS A 65 -3.94 8.71 4.22
CA HIS A 65 -5.31 8.84 4.72
C HIS A 65 -5.39 9.52 6.09
N HIS A 66 -4.26 9.73 6.78
CA HIS A 66 -4.24 10.27 8.14
C HIS A 66 -4.79 11.72 8.25
N GLN A 67 -4.85 12.45 7.14
CA GLN A 67 -5.45 13.79 7.03
C GLN A 67 -6.95 13.76 6.67
N LEU A 68 -7.49 12.59 6.38
CA LEU A 68 -8.85 12.35 5.91
C LEU A 68 -9.73 11.86 7.06
N ALA A 69 -11.05 12.05 6.94
CA ALA A 69 -12.03 11.55 7.90
C ALA A 69 -12.86 10.39 7.32
N GLU A 70 -12.65 10.10 6.04
CA GLU A 70 -13.29 9.04 5.28
C GLU A 70 -12.82 7.65 5.74
N ASP A 71 -13.70 6.65 5.59
CA ASP A 71 -13.37 5.23 5.75
C ASP A 71 -12.54 4.77 4.55
N THR A 72 -11.23 5.04 4.62
CA THR A 72 -10.26 4.78 3.57
C THR A 72 -8.87 4.55 4.16
N CYS A 73 -8.04 3.82 3.42
CA CYS A 73 -6.64 3.57 3.69
C CYS A 73 -5.78 3.91 2.44
N ALA A 74 -4.46 3.96 2.56
CA ALA A 74 -3.53 4.26 1.46
C ALA A 74 -3.68 3.29 0.27
N THR A 75 -3.83 1.99 0.53
CA THR A 75 -4.08 0.95 -0.48
C THR A 75 -5.32 1.27 -1.29
N LYS A 76 -6.38 1.72 -0.62
CA LYS A 76 -7.64 2.11 -1.27
C LYS A 76 -7.47 3.37 -2.11
N LEU A 77 -6.78 4.39 -1.60
CA LEU A 77 -6.46 5.61 -2.38
C LEU A 77 -5.66 5.29 -3.65
N VAL A 78 -4.65 4.41 -3.55
CA VAL A 78 -3.87 3.95 -4.70
C VAL A 78 -4.74 3.17 -5.69
N PHE A 79 -5.58 2.25 -5.20
CA PHE A 79 -6.50 1.49 -6.05
C PHE A 79 -7.43 2.41 -6.85
N GLU A 80 -8.01 3.41 -6.19
CA GLU A 80 -8.88 4.39 -6.83
C GLU A 80 -8.16 5.17 -7.93
N HIS A 81 -6.95 5.64 -7.66
CA HIS A 81 -6.11 6.31 -8.65
C HIS A 81 -5.80 5.44 -9.88
N LEU A 82 -5.50 4.16 -9.65
CA LEU A 82 -5.26 3.20 -10.73
C LEU A 82 -6.55 2.93 -11.52
N ARG A 83 -7.67 2.75 -10.83
CA ARG A 83 -9.01 2.53 -11.42
C ARG A 83 -9.43 3.67 -12.33
N GLU A 84 -9.19 4.91 -11.92
CA GLU A 84 -9.41 6.09 -12.77
C GLU A 84 -8.49 6.10 -13.99
N SER A 85 -7.21 5.77 -13.80
CA SER A 85 -6.24 5.65 -14.89
C SER A 85 -6.63 4.58 -15.92
N GLN A 86 -7.26 3.48 -15.49
CA GLN A 86 -7.80 2.44 -16.37
C GLN A 86 -8.92 2.94 -17.27
N LYS A 87 -9.81 3.75 -16.70
CA LYS A 87 -10.99 4.31 -17.37
C LYS A 87 -10.62 5.41 -18.37
N SER A 88 -9.44 6.01 -18.22
CA SER A 88 -8.90 7.04 -19.12
C SER A 88 -8.88 6.58 -20.58
N LYS A 89 -9.21 7.48 -21.53
CA LYS A 89 -9.10 7.20 -22.97
C LYS A 89 -7.66 7.27 -23.49
N VAL A 90 -6.73 7.75 -22.67
CA VAL A 90 -5.33 7.92 -23.05
C VAL A 90 -4.62 6.56 -23.04
N LYS A 91 -4.20 6.07 -24.21
CA LYS A 91 -3.58 4.75 -24.36
C LYS A 91 -2.36 4.55 -23.45
N SER A 92 -1.54 5.58 -23.25
CA SER A 92 -0.35 5.51 -22.41
C SER A 92 -0.66 5.27 -20.93
N GLN A 93 -1.85 5.61 -20.44
CA GLN A 93 -2.31 5.36 -19.06
C GLN A 93 -2.91 3.96 -18.88
N LYS A 94 -3.31 3.27 -19.96
CA LYS A 94 -3.77 1.87 -19.91
C LYS A 94 -2.63 0.87 -19.99
N GLU A 95 -1.51 1.27 -20.60
CA GLU A 95 -0.30 0.46 -20.68
C GLU A 95 0.28 0.28 -19.27
N GLY A 96 0.39 -0.96 -18.78
CA GLY A 96 0.75 -1.27 -17.37
C GLY A 96 -0.36 -1.99 -16.59
N MET A 97 -1.61 -1.89 -17.05
CA MET A 97 -2.78 -2.48 -16.37
C MET A 97 -3.12 -3.89 -16.87
N LYS A 98 -2.11 -4.64 -17.32
CA LYS A 98 -2.29 -6.01 -17.78
C LYS A 98 -2.76 -6.86 -16.60
N ASN A 99 -3.88 -7.57 -16.76
CA ASN A 99 -4.53 -8.35 -15.70
C ASN A 99 -5.10 -7.52 -14.54
N PHE A 100 -5.31 -6.21 -14.72
CA PHE A 100 -6.05 -5.42 -13.73
C PHE A 100 -7.52 -5.86 -13.74
N ASN A 101 -7.90 -6.62 -12.70
CA ASN A 101 -9.27 -7.10 -12.49
C ASN A 101 -9.88 -6.24 -11.37
N GLU A 102 -10.70 -5.26 -11.76
CA GLU A 102 -11.33 -4.29 -10.86
C GLU A 102 -12.09 -4.97 -9.72
N GLU A 103 -12.90 -5.99 -10.03
CA GLU A 103 -13.71 -6.71 -9.02
C GLU A 103 -12.84 -7.48 -8.02
N ALA A 104 -11.82 -8.19 -8.48
CA ALA A 104 -10.95 -8.97 -7.60
C ALA A 104 -10.08 -8.05 -6.71
N LEU A 105 -9.58 -6.96 -7.28
CA LEU A 105 -8.76 -5.98 -6.56
C LEU A 105 -9.61 -5.19 -5.55
N GLU A 106 -10.83 -4.78 -5.91
CA GLU A 106 -11.75 -4.11 -4.99
C GLU A 106 -12.01 -4.98 -3.76
N ARG A 107 -12.27 -6.27 -3.93
CA ARG A 107 -12.45 -7.20 -2.80
C ARG A 107 -11.21 -7.33 -1.91
N LEU A 108 -10.00 -7.30 -2.49
CA LEU A 108 -8.75 -7.33 -1.74
C LEU A 108 -8.56 -6.04 -0.95
N VAL A 109 -8.76 -4.89 -1.61
CA VAL A 109 -8.63 -3.55 -1.03
C VAL A 109 -9.59 -3.37 0.14
N GLU A 110 -10.83 -3.85 0.03
CA GLU A 110 -11.79 -3.79 1.14
C GLU A 110 -11.37 -4.64 2.34
N VAL A 111 -10.66 -5.77 2.13
CA VAL A 111 -10.07 -6.53 3.24
C VAL A 111 -8.96 -5.70 3.91
N VAL A 112 -8.05 -5.11 3.14
CA VAL A 112 -6.95 -4.27 3.68
C VAL A 112 -7.50 -3.07 4.45
N ASN A 113 -8.48 -2.36 3.89
CA ASN A 113 -9.15 -1.24 4.56
C ASN A 113 -9.82 -1.68 5.87
N GLY A 114 -10.46 -2.85 5.87
CA GLY A 114 -11.05 -3.42 7.08
C GLY A 114 -10.01 -3.72 8.17
N VAL A 115 -8.84 -4.27 7.80
CA VAL A 115 -7.72 -4.50 8.72
C VAL A 115 -7.21 -3.18 9.30
N ASP A 116 -6.97 -2.20 8.44
CA ASP A 116 -6.47 -0.86 8.81
C ASP A 116 -7.42 -0.13 9.78
N HIS A 117 -8.72 -0.35 9.63
CA HIS A 117 -9.75 0.17 10.54
C HIS A 117 -10.07 -0.77 11.72
N PHE A 118 -9.21 -1.74 11.99
CA PHE A 118 -9.33 -2.70 13.08
C PHE A 118 -10.66 -3.49 13.09
N GLN A 119 -11.28 -3.71 11.93
CA GLN A 119 -12.58 -4.37 11.82
C GLN A 119 -12.49 -5.89 12.10
N GLU A 120 -11.28 -6.44 12.14
CA GLU A 120 -11.01 -7.84 12.46
C GLU A 120 -11.56 -8.23 13.84
N VAL A 121 -11.69 -7.27 14.75
CA VAL A 121 -12.29 -7.45 16.08
C VAL A 121 -13.73 -7.96 16.04
N TYR A 122 -14.42 -7.75 14.92
CA TYR A 122 -15.80 -8.19 14.71
C TYR A 122 -15.89 -9.58 14.04
N PHE A 123 -14.77 -10.19 13.67
CA PHE A 123 -14.79 -11.50 13.04
C PHE A 123 -15.27 -12.60 14.01
N PRO A 124 -16.05 -13.58 13.51
CA PRO A 124 -16.56 -14.66 14.34
C PRO A 124 -15.45 -15.64 14.72
N ASN A 125 -15.59 -16.33 15.86
CA ASN A 125 -14.64 -17.34 16.34
C ASN A 125 -13.22 -16.80 16.56
N PRO A 126 -13.01 -15.80 17.43
CA PRO A 126 -11.71 -15.11 17.59
C PRO A 126 -10.53 -16.01 17.98
N ASN A 127 -10.78 -17.25 18.41
CA ASN A 127 -9.75 -18.23 18.76
C ASN A 127 -9.46 -19.23 17.62
N ALA A 128 -9.94 -18.97 16.40
CA ALA A 128 -9.72 -19.89 15.30
C ALA A 128 -8.30 -19.71 14.73
N ASP A 129 -7.55 -20.81 14.66
CA ASP A 129 -6.15 -20.82 14.25
C ASP A 129 -5.89 -20.14 12.89
N PHE A 130 -6.86 -20.14 11.97
CA PHE A 130 -6.66 -19.56 10.64
C PHE A 130 -6.42 -18.05 10.66
N TYR A 131 -6.75 -17.34 11.75
CA TYR A 131 -6.36 -15.94 11.93
C TYR A 131 -4.84 -15.78 12.12
N ASP A 132 -4.19 -16.76 12.77
CA ASP A 132 -2.74 -16.79 12.97
C ASP A 132 -1.96 -17.21 11.70
N PHE A 133 -2.67 -17.65 10.67
CA PHE A 133 -2.12 -17.96 9.34
C PHE A 133 -2.62 -16.97 8.26
N GLY A 134 -3.14 -15.82 8.68
CA GLY A 134 -3.53 -14.74 7.77
C GLY A 134 -2.36 -13.83 7.39
N LEU A 135 -2.54 -12.99 6.37
CA LEU A 135 -1.49 -12.10 5.86
C LEU A 135 -0.89 -11.19 6.93
N VAL A 136 -1.71 -10.66 7.84
CA VAL A 136 -1.24 -9.81 8.95
C VAL A 136 -0.32 -10.59 9.89
N ALA A 137 -0.74 -11.79 10.29
CA ALA A 137 0.04 -12.66 11.17
C ALA A 137 1.35 -13.15 10.51
N GLU A 138 1.31 -13.46 9.21
CA GLU A 138 2.50 -13.78 8.42
C GLU A 138 3.48 -12.60 8.40
N LEU A 139 2.96 -11.39 8.16
CA LEU A 139 3.76 -10.17 8.13
C LEU A 139 4.36 -9.84 9.51
N ASP A 140 3.61 -10.03 10.59
CA ASP A 140 4.11 -9.89 11.96
C ASP A 140 5.21 -10.90 12.27
N GLY A 141 5.05 -12.15 11.80
CA GLY A 141 6.12 -13.15 11.85
C GLY A 141 7.39 -12.70 11.11
N TRP A 142 7.25 -12.06 9.95
CA TRP A 142 8.36 -11.48 9.21
C TRP A 142 9.02 -10.34 9.99
N LYS A 143 8.23 -9.44 10.59
CA LYS A 143 8.73 -8.36 11.44
C LYS A 143 9.56 -8.90 12.61
N LEU A 144 9.13 -10.00 13.22
CA LEU A 144 9.89 -10.67 14.28
C LEU A 144 11.21 -11.29 13.79
N MET A 145 11.24 -11.84 12.58
CA MET A 145 12.43 -12.50 12.04
C MET A 145 13.50 -11.51 11.54
N TYR A 146 13.09 -10.40 10.94
CA TYR A 146 14.02 -9.48 10.25
C TYR A 146 14.16 -8.09 10.92
N GLY A 147 13.43 -7.81 12.00
CA GLY A 147 13.68 -6.67 12.89
C GLY A 147 13.40 -5.29 12.28
N ASP A 148 14.44 -4.62 11.78
CA ASP A 148 14.33 -3.31 11.11
C ASP A 148 14.71 -3.39 9.62
N ASP A 149 14.86 -4.59 9.07
CA ASP A 149 15.08 -4.80 7.63
C ASP A 149 13.74 -4.70 6.88
N TYR A 150 13.25 -3.47 6.71
CA TYR A 150 11.94 -3.17 6.12
C TYR A 150 11.81 -3.63 4.66
N ASP A 151 12.93 -3.75 3.95
CA ASP A 151 12.97 -4.30 2.60
C ASP A 151 12.44 -5.73 2.60
N LYS A 152 12.76 -6.54 3.63
CA LYS A 152 12.25 -7.91 3.76
C LYS A 152 10.73 -7.99 3.89
N TYR A 153 10.09 -6.96 4.46
CA TYR A 153 8.63 -6.93 4.66
C TYR A 153 7.94 -6.67 3.34
N VAL A 154 8.44 -5.68 2.62
CA VAL A 154 7.93 -5.31 1.31
C VAL A 154 8.20 -6.43 0.30
N GLU A 155 9.43 -6.94 0.23
CA GLU A 155 9.82 -8.04 -0.66
C GLU A 155 8.92 -9.27 -0.48
N HIS A 156 8.52 -9.60 0.75
CA HIS A 156 7.65 -10.75 1.03
C HIS A 156 6.30 -10.66 0.31
N ALA A 157 5.72 -9.47 0.22
CA ALA A 157 4.44 -9.25 -0.43
C ALA A 157 4.54 -9.06 -1.95
N LEU A 158 5.73 -8.82 -2.48
CA LEU A 158 5.96 -8.57 -3.91
C LEU A 158 6.27 -9.82 -4.75
N ILE A 159 6.34 -11.01 -4.13
CA ILE A 159 6.69 -12.30 -4.78
C ILE A 159 5.65 -12.75 -5.81
#